data_AF-A0A2H9LDP2-F1
#
_entry.id   AF-A0A2H9LDP2-F1
#
_cell.length_a   1.000
_cell.length_b   1.000
_cell.length_c   1.000
_cell.angle_alpha   90.00
_cell.angle_beta   90.00
_cell.angle_gamma   90.00
#
_symmetry.space_group_name_H-M   'P 1'
#
loop_
_entity.id
_entity.type
_entity.pdbx_description
1 polymer ?
#
loop_
_entity_poly.entity_id
_entity_poly.type
_entity_poly.pdbx_seq_one_letter_code
_entity_poly.pdbx_strand_id
1 'polypeptide(L)'
;MADEILKKVKSLYEKYPYPSRNVTRRKGMETYAKWVLNAIGEKDLDFFKGKFILEAGCGTGELGASLALCGAKVVGIDISNASLKKAEELKKRLDIKNWDLIQSDILSIAFSQKTKFDLVISYGVLHHTSNPKKGFENLVRLVKDNGLISIGLYNRIGRIRHRIKRKIVNVIAGENFEKRMNLARKLFFFGEMPKQGIIWLADKYAHPHESYHSAREVKGWFRKNRIKFISSKPDLGKMLEVSELSWVLGRRGAFFVMTGIKEG
;
A
#
# COMPACT_ATOMS: atom_id res chain seq x y z
N MET A 1 -4.48 7.37 21.54
CA MET A 1 -4.28 7.96 20.19
C MET A 1 -4.00 6.90 19.12
N ALA A 2 -2.99 6.02 19.27
CA ALA A 2 -2.69 4.97 18.29
C ALA A 2 -3.85 3.98 18.06
N ASP A 3 -4.43 3.46 19.14
CA ASP A 3 -5.57 2.53 19.08
C ASP A 3 -6.82 3.16 18.44
N GLU A 4 -6.98 4.46 18.58
CA GLU A 4 -8.11 5.19 17.98
C GLU A 4 -7.95 5.33 16.48
N ILE A 5 -6.74 5.63 15.99
CA ILE A 5 -6.42 5.67 14.56
C ILE A 5 -6.69 4.29 13.95
N LEU A 6 -6.18 3.22 14.56
CA LEU A 6 -6.40 1.85 14.07
C LEU A 6 -7.90 1.53 13.97
N LYS A 7 -8.68 1.82 15.03
CA LYS A 7 -10.13 1.59 15.04
C LYS A 7 -10.84 2.35 13.92
N LYS A 8 -10.53 3.63 13.73
CA LYS A 8 -11.14 4.46 12.67
C LYS A 8 -10.76 3.98 11.27
N VAL A 9 -9.48 3.66 11.03
CA VAL A 9 -8.99 3.15 9.73
C VAL A 9 -9.61 1.79 9.42
N LYS A 10 -9.62 0.87 10.40
CA LYS A 10 -10.29 -0.43 10.26
C LYS A 10 -11.77 -0.23 9.92
N SER A 11 -12.50 0.61 10.66
CA SER A 11 -13.91 0.87 10.41
C SER A 11 -14.19 1.39 8.99
N LEU A 12 -13.31 2.25 8.44
CA LEU A 12 -13.41 2.69 7.05
C LEU A 12 -13.34 1.51 6.08
N TYR A 13 -12.32 0.66 6.19
CA TYR A 13 -12.11 -0.45 5.25
C TYR A 13 -13.03 -1.65 5.50
N GLU A 14 -13.63 -1.79 6.69
CA GLU A 14 -14.73 -2.73 6.92
C GLU A 14 -15.98 -2.29 6.14
N LYS A 15 -16.27 -0.98 6.13
CA LYS A 15 -17.42 -0.41 5.40
C LYS A 15 -17.16 -0.28 3.89
N TYR A 16 -15.93 0.04 3.50
CA TYR A 16 -15.51 0.27 2.13
C TYR A 16 -14.23 -0.52 1.81
N PRO A 17 -14.33 -1.84 1.60
CA PRO A 17 -13.16 -2.65 1.28
C PRO A 17 -12.46 -2.16 0.02
N TYR A 18 -11.15 -1.98 0.12
CA TYR A 18 -10.30 -1.38 -0.90
C TYR A 18 -9.07 -2.28 -1.17
N PRO A 19 -8.54 -2.32 -2.41
CA PRO A 19 -9.11 -1.71 -3.62
C PRO A 19 -10.45 -2.32 -4.03
N SER A 20 -11.19 -1.69 -4.93
CA SER A 20 -12.50 -2.20 -5.36
C SER A 20 -12.52 -2.45 -6.85
N ARG A 21 -11.53 -3.20 -7.35
CA ARG A 21 -11.40 -3.43 -8.79
C ARG A 21 -12.28 -4.61 -9.19
N ASN A 22 -12.95 -4.50 -10.33
CA ASN A 22 -13.71 -5.60 -10.91
C ASN A 22 -12.75 -6.55 -11.63
N VAL A 23 -11.85 -7.16 -10.87
CA VAL A 23 -10.95 -8.20 -11.36
C VAL A 23 -11.68 -9.54 -11.21
N THR A 24 -12.10 -10.09 -12.34
CA THR A 24 -12.88 -11.34 -12.38
C THR A 24 -12.19 -12.45 -13.14
N ARG A 25 -11.07 -12.17 -13.82
CA ARG A 25 -10.40 -13.11 -14.71
C ARG A 25 -8.89 -13.10 -14.47
N ARG A 26 -8.26 -14.25 -14.73
CA ARG A 26 -6.79 -14.40 -14.73
C ARG A 26 -6.11 -13.44 -15.71
N LYS A 27 -6.76 -13.18 -16.85
CA LYS A 27 -6.28 -12.24 -17.88
C LYS A 27 -6.17 -10.83 -17.30
N GLY A 28 -4.95 -10.28 -17.30
CA GLY A 28 -4.65 -8.95 -16.76
C GLY A 28 -4.12 -8.95 -15.31
N MET A 29 -4.13 -10.10 -14.62
CA MET A 29 -3.54 -10.19 -13.28
C MET A 29 -2.03 -9.94 -13.30
N GLU A 30 -1.34 -10.52 -14.29
CA GLU A 30 0.11 -10.33 -14.49
C GLU A 30 0.55 -8.86 -14.52
N THR A 31 -0.33 -7.92 -14.85
CA THR A 31 0.00 -6.49 -14.82
C THR A 31 0.45 -6.03 -13.43
N TYR A 32 -0.15 -6.56 -12.35
CA TYR A 32 0.27 -6.24 -10.99
C TYR A 32 1.64 -6.83 -10.66
N ALA A 33 1.88 -8.10 -11.00
CA ALA A 33 3.19 -8.74 -10.87
C ALA A 33 4.27 -8.00 -11.68
N LYS A 34 3.99 -7.62 -12.93
CA LYS A 34 4.89 -6.83 -13.79
C LYS A 34 5.22 -5.46 -13.20
N TRP A 35 4.23 -4.82 -12.57
CA TRP A 35 4.48 -3.56 -11.87
C TRP A 35 5.38 -3.76 -10.64
N VAL A 36 5.20 -4.86 -9.90
CA VAL A 36 6.12 -5.21 -8.80
C VAL A 36 7.53 -5.49 -9.32
N LEU A 37 7.71 -6.26 -10.39
CA LEU A 37 9.02 -6.49 -11.02
C LEU A 37 9.71 -5.16 -11.31
N ASN A 38 9.00 -4.26 -11.99
CA ASN A 38 9.53 -2.94 -12.28
C ASN A 38 9.92 -2.17 -11.01
N ALA A 39 9.09 -2.22 -9.97
CA ALA A 39 9.37 -1.58 -8.69
C ALA A 39 10.61 -2.16 -8.01
N ILE A 40 10.83 -3.47 -8.10
CA ILE A 40 11.96 -4.14 -7.43
C ILE A 40 13.23 -4.21 -8.27
N GLY A 41 13.19 -3.75 -9.53
CA GLY A 41 14.35 -3.76 -10.44
C GLY A 41 14.53 -5.08 -11.20
N GLU A 42 13.53 -5.97 -11.13
CA GLU A 42 13.50 -7.24 -11.84
C GLU A 42 12.76 -7.11 -13.18
N LYS A 43 12.96 -8.09 -14.07
CA LYS A 43 12.42 -8.05 -15.44
C LYS A 43 11.55 -9.24 -15.80
N ASP A 44 11.79 -10.39 -15.17
CA ASP A 44 11.14 -11.65 -15.52
C ASP A 44 10.13 -12.09 -14.45
N LEU A 45 8.96 -12.57 -14.87
CA LEU A 45 7.94 -13.14 -13.99
C LEU A 45 8.43 -14.40 -13.28
N ASP A 46 9.40 -15.11 -13.88
CA ASP A 46 10.03 -16.27 -13.25
C ASP A 46 10.72 -15.93 -11.93
N PHE A 47 11.05 -14.65 -11.69
CA PHE A 47 11.53 -14.19 -10.39
C PHE A 47 10.64 -14.64 -9.22
N PHE A 48 9.31 -14.65 -9.42
CA PHE A 48 8.35 -15.00 -8.37
C PHE A 48 8.24 -16.50 -8.09
N LYS A 49 8.67 -17.35 -9.02
CA LYS A 49 8.50 -18.80 -8.93
C LYS A 49 9.21 -19.35 -7.68
N GLY A 50 8.42 -19.94 -6.78
CA GLY A 50 8.93 -20.52 -5.53
C GLY A 50 9.33 -19.51 -4.44
N LYS A 51 9.23 -18.19 -4.69
CA LYS A 51 9.51 -17.17 -3.68
C LYS A 51 8.46 -17.18 -2.58
N PHE A 52 8.88 -16.95 -1.35
CA PHE A 52 7.99 -16.73 -0.22
C PHE A 52 7.82 -15.23 0.02
N ILE A 53 6.60 -14.71 -0.15
CA ILE A 53 6.31 -13.27 -0.21
C ILE A 53 5.29 -12.88 0.86
N LEU A 54 5.55 -11.79 1.57
CA LEU A 54 4.57 -11.13 2.44
C LEU A 54 4.02 -9.89 1.73
N GLU A 55 2.69 -9.81 1.61
CA GLU A 55 1.99 -8.57 1.25
C GLU A 55 1.28 -8.00 2.49
N ALA A 56 1.79 -6.90 3.01
CA ALA A 56 1.29 -6.24 4.21
C ALA A 56 0.33 -5.08 3.87
N GLY A 57 -0.93 -5.29 4.22
CA GLY A 57 -2.11 -4.53 3.79
C GLY A 57 -2.57 -4.95 2.40
N CYS A 58 -2.91 -6.23 2.24
CA CYS A 58 -3.28 -6.82 0.95
C CYS A 58 -4.67 -6.38 0.45
N GLY A 59 -5.50 -5.77 1.30
CA GLY A 59 -6.83 -5.31 0.94
C GLY A 59 -7.68 -6.44 0.36
N THR A 60 -8.28 -6.18 -0.81
CA THR A 60 -9.06 -7.17 -1.57
C THR A 60 -8.22 -8.15 -2.40
N GLY A 61 -6.89 -8.04 -2.32
CA GLY A 61 -5.96 -9.12 -2.64
C GLY A 61 -5.57 -9.27 -4.12
N GLU A 62 -5.85 -8.29 -4.99
CA GLU A 62 -5.51 -8.38 -6.41
C GLU A 62 -4.00 -8.54 -6.65
N LEU A 63 -3.15 -7.87 -5.85
CA LEU A 63 -1.71 -8.00 -5.99
C LEU A 63 -1.22 -9.37 -5.49
N GLY A 64 -1.59 -9.79 -4.28
CA GLY A 64 -1.26 -11.12 -3.75
C GLY A 64 -1.72 -12.26 -4.65
N ALA A 65 -2.94 -12.17 -5.19
CA ALA A 65 -3.45 -13.10 -6.19
C ALA A 65 -2.56 -13.15 -7.45
N SER A 66 -2.14 -11.98 -7.95
CA SER A 66 -1.25 -11.91 -9.12
C SER A 66 0.10 -12.57 -8.86
N LEU A 67 0.69 -12.35 -7.69
CA LEU A 67 2.00 -12.92 -7.33
C LEU A 67 1.90 -14.44 -7.19
N ALA A 68 0.82 -14.92 -6.56
CA ALA A 68 0.55 -16.35 -6.43
C ALA A 68 0.34 -17.03 -7.79
N LEU A 69 -0.38 -16.40 -8.73
CA LEU A 69 -0.54 -16.90 -10.10
C LEU A 69 0.77 -16.97 -10.90
N CYS A 70 1.80 -16.20 -10.49
CA CYS A 70 3.16 -16.26 -11.02
C CYS A 70 4.06 -17.28 -10.27
N GLY A 71 3.48 -18.11 -9.40
CA GLY A 71 4.18 -19.20 -8.73
C GLY A 71 4.83 -18.87 -7.39
N ALA A 72 4.60 -17.68 -6.82
CA ALA A 72 5.03 -17.35 -5.46
C ALA A 72 4.15 -18.04 -4.41
N LYS A 73 4.72 -18.34 -3.24
CA LYS A 73 3.96 -18.64 -2.02
C LYS A 73 3.70 -17.32 -1.31
N VAL A 74 2.44 -16.88 -1.25
CA VAL A 74 2.09 -15.55 -0.76
C VAL A 74 1.38 -15.63 0.58
N VAL A 75 1.76 -14.76 1.51
CA VAL A 75 0.98 -14.46 2.71
C VAL A 75 0.49 -13.02 2.61
N GLY A 76 -0.81 -12.81 2.51
CA GLY A 76 -1.45 -11.50 2.57
C GLY A 76 -1.95 -11.23 3.98
N ILE A 77 -1.63 -10.07 4.53
CA ILE A 77 -2.19 -9.63 5.81
C ILE A 77 -2.96 -8.32 5.66
N ASP A 78 -4.08 -8.18 6.36
CA ASP A 78 -4.84 -6.93 6.40
C ASP A 78 -5.58 -6.77 7.75
N ILE A 79 -5.91 -5.55 8.13
CA ILE A 79 -6.67 -5.28 9.37
C ILE A 79 -8.19 -5.49 9.18
N SER A 80 -8.69 -5.38 7.95
CA SER A 80 -10.12 -5.44 7.61
C SER A 80 -10.57 -6.85 7.24
N ASN A 81 -11.50 -7.41 8.01
CA ASN A 81 -12.13 -8.70 7.68
C ASN A 81 -12.97 -8.61 6.41
N ALA A 82 -13.66 -7.50 6.16
CA ALA A 82 -14.42 -7.32 4.93
C ALA A 82 -13.51 -7.29 3.68
N SER A 83 -12.31 -6.71 3.78
CA SER A 83 -11.31 -6.78 2.72
C SER A 83 -10.80 -8.20 2.50
N LEU A 84 -10.42 -8.89 3.58
CA LEU A 84 -9.97 -10.28 3.51
C LEU A 84 -11.04 -11.23 2.97
N LYS A 85 -12.32 -11.01 3.29
CA LYS A 85 -13.42 -11.78 2.73
C LYS A 85 -13.48 -11.66 1.20
N LYS A 86 -13.30 -10.45 0.66
CA LYS A 86 -13.22 -10.25 -0.80
C LYS A 86 -11.97 -10.88 -1.40
N ALA A 87 -10.84 -10.83 -0.70
CA ALA A 87 -9.62 -11.51 -1.13
C ALA A 87 -9.80 -13.04 -1.17
N GLU A 88 -10.50 -13.61 -0.19
CA GLU A 88 -10.88 -15.03 -0.16
C GLU A 88 -11.84 -15.40 -1.30
N GLU A 89 -12.81 -14.54 -1.61
CA GLU A 89 -13.69 -14.73 -2.79
C GLU A 89 -12.89 -14.71 -4.09
N LEU A 90 -11.91 -13.80 -4.22
CA LEU A 90 -11.02 -13.73 -5.38
C LEU A 90 -10.12 -14.97 -5.48
N LYS A 91 -9.52 -15.39 -4.35
CA LYS A 91 -8.70 -16.61 -4.23
C LYS A 91 -9.46 -17.84 -4.71
N LYS A 92 -10.70 -18.02 -4.23
CA LYS A 92 -11.59 -19.12 -4.65
C LYS A 92 -11.94 -19.04 -6.13
N ARG A 93 -12.32 -17.86 -6.62
CA ARG A 93 -12.70 -17.64 -8.03
C ARG A 93 -11.56 -17.94 -9.01
N LEU A 94 -10.32 -17.65 -8.63
CA LEU A 94 -9.13 -17.87 -9.46
C LEU A 94 -8.43 -19.22 -9.18
N ASP A 95 -9.00 -20.04 -8.30
CA ASP A 95 -8.46 -21.34 -7.86
C ASP A 95 -7.01 -21.27 -7.36
N ILE A 96 -6.69 -20.25 -6.57
CA ILE A 96 -5.33 -20.03 -6.05
C ILE A 96 -5.14 -20.82 -4.74
N LYS A 97 -4.16 -21.74 -4.74
CA LYS A 97 -3.86 -22.58 -3.56
C LYS A 97 -2.66 -22.11 -2.74
N ASN A 98 -1.75 -21.38 -3.36
CA ASN A 98 -0.48 -20.90 -2.83
C ASN A 98 -0.55 -19.48 -2.27
N TRP A 99 -1.67 -19.13 -1.62
CA TRP A 99 -1.91 -17.81 -1.06
C TRP A 99 -2.70 -17.89 0.23
N ASP A 100 -2.09 -17.49 1.34
CA ASP A 100 -2.73 -17.45 2.66
C ASP A 100 -3.12 -16.02 3.03
N LEU A 101 -4.25 -15.87 3.72
CA LEU A 101 -4.83 -14.59 4.11
C LEU A 101 -5.04 -14.56 5.63
N ILE A 102 -4.50 -13.54 6.29
CA ILE A 102 -4.49 -13.46 7.76
C ILE A 102 -4.91 -12.06 8.21
N GLN A 103 -5.85 -11.98 9.15
CA GLN A 103 -6.14 -10.72 9.82
C GLN A 103 -4.99 -10.33 10.75
N SER A 104 -4.35 -9.20 10.49
CA SER A 104 -3.20 -8.74 11.28
C SER A 104 -2.98 -7.24 11.14
N ASP A 105 -2.52 -6.62 12.23
CA ASP A 105 -2.05 -5.23 12.24
C ASP A 105 -0.53 -5.18 12.05
N ILE A 106 -0.07 -4.36 11.10
CA ILE A 106 1.34 -4.13 10.81
C ILE A 106 2.11 -3.61 12.02
N LEU A 107 1.45 -2.88 12.93
CA LEU A 107 2.07 -2.38 14.16
C LEU A 107 2.23 -3.45 15.26
N SER A 108 1.53 -4.57 15.14
CA SER A 108 1.53 -5.67 16.12
C SER A 108 1.57 -7.06 15.44
N ILE A 109 2.37 -7.20 14.39
CA ILE A 109 2.46 -8.46 13.62
C ILE A 109 2.95 -9.60 14.54
N ALA A 110 2.23 -10.73 14.53
CA ALA A 110 2.53 -11.89 15.37
C ALA A 110 3.13 -13.08 14.60
N PHE A 111 4.04 -12.82 13.64
CA PHE A 111 4.83 -13.90 13.03
C PHE A 111 5.95 -14.37 13.96
N SER A 112 6.29 -15.66 13.87
CA SER A 112 7.47 -16.22 14.53
C SER A 112 8.74 -15.50 14.08
N GLN A 113 9.71 -15.36 14.99
CA GLN A 113 11.02 -14.78 14.67
C GLN A 113 11.77 -15.55 13.56
N LYS A 114 11.46 -16.84 13.41
CA LYS A 114 12.01 -17.72 12.38
C LYS A 114 11.38 -17.51 11.00
N THR A 115 10.20 -16.90 10.91
CA THR A 115 9.53 -16.64 9.64
C THR A 115 10.23 -15.51 8.91
N LYS A 116 10.80 -15.82 7.74
CA LYS A 116 11.47 -14.85 6.86
C LYS A 116 11.00 -14.99 5.42
N PHE A 117 10.79 -13.86 4.75
CA PHE A 117 10.29 -13.76 3.38
C PHE A 117 11.40 -13.30 2.43
N ASP A 118 11.38 -13.82 1.20
CA ASP A 118 12.27 -13.39 0.11
C ASP A 118 11.94 -11.97 -0.35
N LEU A 119 10.66 -11.57 -0.26
CA LEU A 119 10.17 -10.25 -0.59
C LEU A 119 9.06 -9.85 0.39
N VAL A 120 9.17 -8.65 0.96
CA VAL A 120 8.10 -8.02 1.76
C VAL A 120 7.60 -6.77 1.05
N ILE A 121 6.29 -6.70 0.84
CA ILE A 121 5.62 -5.60 0.12
C ILE A 121 4.65 -4.88 1.06
N SER A 122 4.63 -3.55 1.02
CA SER A 122 3.55 -2.77 1.64
C SER A 122 3.28 -1.48 0.85
N TYR A 123 2.23 -1.49 0.02
CA TYR A 123 1.88 -0.37 -0.85
C TYR A 123 0.58 0.27 -0.44
N GLY A 124 0.59 1.57 -0.11
CA GLY A 124 -0.68 2.25 0.22
C GLY A 124 -1.09 2.13 1.69
N VAL A 125 -0.21 1.70 2.60
CA VAL A 125 -0.64 1.23 3.93
C VAL A 125 0.06 1.96 5.06
N LEU A 126 1.39 1.96 5.09
CA LEU A 126 2.17 2.49 6.23
C LEU A 126 1.79 3.92 6.61
N HIS A 127 1.47 4.77 5.64
CA HIS A 127 1.07 6.17 5.88
C HIS A 127 -0.33 6.34 6.51
N HIS A 128 -1.13 5.29 6.56
CA HIS A 128 -2.41 5.25 7.26
C HIS A 128 -2.28 4.72 8.70
N THR A 129 -1.10 4.24 9.09
CA THR A 129 -0.82 3.78 10.46
C THR A 129 -0.46 4.95 11.37
N SER A 130 -0.65 4.78 12.68
CA SER A 130 -0.24 5.78 13.67
C SER A 130 1.28 5.93 13.82
N ASN A 131 2.07 4.95 13.36
CA ASN A 131 3.52 5.02 13.38
C ASN A 131 4.12 4.28 12.16
N PRO A 132 4.22 4.97 11.01
CA PRO A 132 4.72 4.40 9.76
C PRO A 132 6.13 3.81 9.88
N LYS A 133 7.01 4.45 10.66
CA LYS A 133 8.39 3.99 10.89
C LYS A 133 8.43 2.68 11.68
N LYS A 134 7.65 2.57 12.77
CA LYS A 134 7.52 1.32 13.53
C LYS A 134 6.93 0.20 12.66
N GLY A 135 5.92 0.52 11.86
CA GLY A 135 5.35 -0.42 10.90
C GLY A 135 6.40 -0.93 9.91
N PHE A 136 7.22 -0.03 9.35
CA PHE A 136 8.36 -0.41 8.50
C PHE A 136 9.36 -1.33 9.23
N GLU A 137 9.77 -0.99 10.46
CA GLU A 137 10.69 -1.80 11.27
C GLU A 137 10.14 -3.22 11.54
N ASN A 138 8.85 -3.32 11.85
CA ASN A 138 8.14 -4.58 12.03
C ASN A 138 8.09 -5.43 10.75
N LEU A 139 8.14 -4.82 9.57
CA LEU A 139 8.22 -5.51 8.28
C LEU A 139 9.66 -5.92 7.97
N VAL A 140 10.65 -5.05 8.21
CA VAL A 140 12.07 -5.35 7.96
C VAL A 140 12.53 -6.60 8.72
N ARG A 141 12.09 -6.80 9.97
CA ARG A 141 12.47 -8.01 10.74
C ARG A 141 12.03 -9.32 10.07
N LEU A 142 11.05 -9.27 9.17
CA LEU A 142 10.51 -10.43 8.45
C LEU A 142 11.21 -10.64 7.10
N VAL A 143 12.09 -9.73 6.67
CA VAL A 143 12.86 -9.87 5.43
C VAL A 143 14.04 -10.81 5.70
N LYS A 144 14.24 -11.79 4.82
CA LYS A 144 15.47 -12.61 4.78
C LYS A 144 16.69 -11.72 4.58
N ASP A 145 17.85 -12.19 5.00
CA ASP A 145 19.10 -11.55 4.59
C ASP A 145 19.25 -11.74 3.06
N ASN A 146 19.68 -10.69 2.36
CA ASN A 146 19.59 -10.55 0.91
C ASN A 146 18.16 -10.60 0.33
N GLY A 147 17.13 -10.56 1.17
CA GLY A 147 15.73 -10.41 0.77
C GLY A 147 15.38 -8.95 0.47
N LEU A 148 14.29 -8.76 -0.27
CA LEU A 148 13.84 -7.45 -0.71
C LEU A 148 12.71 -6.92 0.19
N ILE A 149 12.67 -5.60 0.37
CA ILE A 149 11.52 -4.89 0.92
C ILE A 149 11.14 -3.75 -0.02
N SER A 150 9.86 -3.68 -0.37
CA SER A 150 9.31 -2.63 -1.24
C SER A 150 8.10 -1.98 -0.58
N ILE A 151 8.19 -0.67 -0.35
CA ILE A 151 7.15 0.10 0.36
C ILE A 151 6.67 1.29 -0.46
N GLY A 152 5.37 1.58 -0.35
CA GLY A 152 4.69 2.62 -1.12
C GLY A 152 3.98 3.63 -0.22
N LEU A 153 4.35 4.91 -0.34
CA LEU A 153 3.97 5.98 0.59
C LEU A 153 3.43 7.21 -0.14
N TYR A 154 2.62 8.00 0.57
CA TYR A 154 2.22 9.33 0.10
C TYR A 154 3.37 10.32 0.22
N ASN A 155 3.69 10.97 -0.90
CA ASN A 155 4.75 11.98 -0.93
C ASN A 155 4.29 13.29 -0.30
N ARG A 156 5.12 13.88 0.57
CA ARG A 156 4.84 15.13 1.27
C ARG A 156 4.54 16.30 0.37
N ILE A 157 5.33 16.46 -0.69
CA ILE A 157 5.22 17.59 -1.62
C ILE A 157 4.23 17.24 -2.73
N GLY A 158 4.33 16.04 -3.30
CA GLY A 158 3.45 15.55 -4.38
C GLY A 158 1.96 15.54 -4.00
N ARG A 159 1.62 15.43 -2.71
CA ARG A 159 0.25 15.47 -2.22
C ARG A 159 -0.24 16.85 -1.80
N ILE A 160 0.52 17.94 -1.97
CA ILE A 160 0.14 19.26 -1.45
C ILE A 160 -1.24 19.74 -1.94
N ARG A 161 -1.53 19.60 -3.24
CA ARG A 161 -2.84 19.96 -3.81
C ARG A 161 -3.97 19.13 -3.21
N HIS A 162 -3.72 17.85 -2.97
CA HIS A 162 -4.69 16.96 -2.35
C HIS A 162 -4.90 17.28 -0.86
N ARG A 163 -3.84 17.62 -0.14
CA ARG A 163 -3.87 18.06 1.26
C ARG A 163 -4.70 19.32 1.44
N ILE A 164 -4.53 20.31 0.55
CA ILE A 164 -5.34 21.53 0.55
C ILE A 164 -6.83 21.18 0.36
N LYS A 165 -7.16 20.35 -0.64
CA LYS A 165 -8.54 19.89 -0.87
C LYS A 165 -9.12 19.16 0.35
N ARG A 166 -8.37 18.24 0.97
CA ARG A 166 -8.79 17.55 2.20
C ARG A 166 -8.98 18.53 3.36
N LYS A 167 -8.11 19.54 3.51
CA LYS A 167 -8.23 20.54 4.56
C LYS A 167 -9.51 21.37 4.39
N ILE A 168 -9.84 21.79 3.17
CA ILE A 168 -11.11 22.47 2.86
C ILE A 168 -12.30 21.60 3.29
N VAL A 169 -12.31 20.33 2.87
CA VAL A 169 -13.38 19.39 3.24
C VAL A 169 -13.47 19.22 4.75
N ASN A 170 -12.34 19.07 5.45
CA ASN A 170 -12.30 18.89 6.90
C ASN A 170 -12.77 20.13 7.67
N VAL A 171 -12.44 21.33 7.20
CA VAL A 171 -12.86 22.59 7.82
C VAL A 171 -14.38 22.77 7.71
N ILE A 172 -14.96 22.44 6.55
CA ILE A 172 -16.39 22.64 6.30
C ILE A 172 -17.24 21.50 6.89
N ALA A 173 -16.80 20.25 6.76
CA ALA A 173 -17.59 19.07 7.11
C ALA A 173 -17.24 18.45 8.48
N GLY A 174 -16.20 18.93 9.16
CA GLY A 174 -15.74 18.38 10.44
C GLY A 174 -15.22 16.95 10.32
N GLU A 175 -15.43 16.11 11.34
CA GLU A 175 -15.07 14.68 11.34
C GLU A 175 -16.18 13.75 10.82
N ASN A 176 -17.37 14.27 10.54
CA ASN A 176 -18.48 13.45 10.09
C ASN A 176 -18.23 12.88 8.69
N PHE A 177 -18.15 11.55 8.61
CA PHE A 177 -17.84 10.82 7.38
C PHE A 177 -18.80 11.17 6.23
N GLU A 178 -20.11 11.17 6.46
CA GLU A 178 -21.12 11.42 5.43
C GLU A 178 -21.08 12.85 4.91
N LYS A 179 -20.89 13.82 5.82
CA LYS A 179 -20.71 15.23 5.43
C LYS A 179 -19.47 15.39 4.54
N ARG A 180 -18.34 14.75 4.90
CA ARG A 180 -17.10 14.78 4.09
C ARG A 180 -17.33 14.19 2.71
N MET A 181 -17.98 13.04 2.63
CA MET A 181 -18.30 12.36 1.37
C MET A 181 -19.20 13.20 0.48
N ASN A 182 -20.28 13.74 1.04
CA ASN A 182 -21.23 14.57 0.31
C ASN A 182 -20.58 15.86 -0.21
N LEU A 183 -19.77 16.53 0.61
CA LEU A 183 -19.06 17.73 0.22
C LEU A 183 -17.98 17.45 -0.82
N ALA A 184 -17.16 16.41 -0.62
CA ALA A 184 -16.13 16.03 -1.59
C ALA A 184 -16.73 15.63 -2.94
N ARG A 185 -17.88 14.96 -2.93
CA ARG A 185 -18.65 14.68 -4.14
C ARG A 185 -19.06 15.98 -4.83
N LYS A 186 -19.75 16.88 -4.13
CA LYS A 186 -20.21 18.17 -4.69
C LYS A 186 -19.08 19.04 -5.25
N LEU A 187 -17.94 19.11 -4.56
CA LEU A 187 -16.85 20.01 -4.93
C LEU A 187 -15.93 19.47 -6.03
N PHE A 188 -15.75 18.15 -6.10
CA PHE A 188 -14.70 17.55 -6.93
C PHE A 188 -15.23 16.55 -7.96
N PHE A 189 -16.53 16.24 -7.95
CA PHE A 189 -17.18 15.33 -8.90
C PHE A 189 -18.46 15.93 -9.45
N PHE A 190 -18.51 16.08 -10.77
CA PHE A 190 -19.71 16.49 -11.50
C PHE A 190 -20.22 15.27 -12.29
N GLY A 191 -21.40 14.74 -11.95
CA GLY A 191 -22.04 13.59 -12.62
C GLY A 191 -22.34 12.37 -11.74
N GLU A 192 -22.88 11.31 -12.34
CA GLU A 192 -23.13 10.02 -11.67
C GLU A 192 -21.81 9.31 -11.31
N MET A 193 -21.73 8.77 -10.09
CA MET A 193 -20.56 8.02 -9.63
C MET A 193 -20.84 6.52 -9.66
N PRO A 194 -19.99 5.71 -10.33
CA PRO A 194 -20.07 4.26 -10.18
C PRO A 194 -19.81 3.87 -8.72
N LYS A 195 -20.32 2.70 -8.28
CA LYS A 195 -20.14 2.22 -6.90
C LYS A 195 -18.66 2.19 -6.47
N GLN A 196 -17.74 1.84 -7.38
CA GLN A 196 -16.30 1.86 -7.13
C GLN A 196 -15.76 3.29 -6.87
N GLY A 197 -16.39 4.31 -7.44
CA GLY A 197 -16.05 5.71 -7.22
C GLY A 197 -16.29 6.14 -5.77
N ILE A 198 -17.30 5.60 -5.10
CA ILE A 198 -17.60 5.93 -3.69
C ILE A 198 -16.48 5.43 -2.77
N ILE A 199 -15.98 4.21 -3.02
CA ILE A 199 -14.90 3.61 -2.21
C ILE A 199 -13.62 4.44 -2.39
N TRP A 200 -13.29 4.81 -3.63
CA TRP A 200 -12.16 5.69 -3.90
C TRP A 200 -12.32 7.08 -3.27
N LEU A 201 -13.53 7.64 -3.27
CA LEU A 201 -13.79 8.95 -2.67
C LEU A 201 -13.64 8.88 -1.14
N ALA A 202 -14.08 7.77 -0.53
CA ALA A 202 -13.93 7.51 0.90
C ALA A 202 -12.47 7.42 1.30
N ASP A 203 -11.68 6.62 0.59
CA ASP A 203 -10.23 6.50 0.77
C ASP A 203 -9.51 7.84 0.57
N LYS A 204 -9.97 8.67 -0.35
CA LYS A 204 -9.29 9.93 -0.67
C LYS A 204 -9.65 11.10 0.24
N TYR A 205 -10.93 11.29 0.58
CA TYR A 205 -11.37 12.51 1.26
C TYR A 205 -11.98 12.26 2.64
N ALA A 206 -12.44 11.04 2.92
CA ALA A 206 -13.01 10.69 4.21
C ALA A 206 -12.09 9.78 5.05
N HIS A 207 -10.90 9.44 4.56
CA HIS A 207 -9.95 8.63 5.30
C HIS A 207 -9.55 9.32 6.62
N PRO A 208 -9.56 8.60 7.76
CA PRO A 208 -9.42 9.21 9.08
C PRO A 208 -7.99 9.68 9.38
N HIS A 209 -6.98 9.03 8.79
CA HIS A 209 -5.58 9.35 9.06
C HIS A 209 -4.70 9.24 7.82
N GLU A 210 -3.87 10.25 7.57
CA GLU A 210 -2.81 10.19 6.56
C GLU A 210 -1.57 10.90 7.10
N SER A 211 -0.42 10.25 6.94
CA SER A 211 0.89 10.86 7.08
C SER A 211 1.55 11.01 5.70
N TYR A 212 2.53 11.90 5.59
CA TYR A 212 3.19 12.19 4.32
C TYR A 212 4.70 12.25 4.50
N HIS A 213 5.42 11.58 3.61
CA HIS A 213 6.85 11.32 3.76
C HIS A 213 7.65 11.89 2.59
N SER A 214 8.90 12.23 2.87
CA SER A 214 9.89 12.54 1.84
C SER A 214 10.71 11.29 1.50
N ALA A 215 11.24 11.24 0.29
CA ALA A 215 12.17 10.17 -0.09
C ALA A 215 13.42 10.14 0.81
N ARG A 216 13.93 11.31 1.23
CA ARG A 216 15.07 11.42 2.15
C ARG A 216 14.78 10.77 3.50
N GLU A 217 13.60 11.02 4.06
CA GLU A 217 13.17 10.42 5.33
C GLU A 217 13.13 8.89 5.25
N VAL A 218 12.54 8.36 4.17
CA VAL A 218 12.42 6.91 3.96
C VAL A 218 13.78 6.27 3.70
N LYS A 219 14.69 6.93 2.95
CA LYS A 219 16.10 6.50 2.86
C LYS A 219 16.77 6.47 4.23
N GLY A 220 16.42 7.40 5.12
CA GLY A 220 16.86 7.40 6.51
C GLY A 220 16.38 6.17 7.28
N TRP A 221 15.14 5.72 7.06
CA TRP A 221 14.63 4.47 7.66
C TRP A 221 15.40 3.25 7.13
N PHE A 222 15.65 3.20 5.82
CA PHE A 222 16.40 2.12 5.18
C PHE A 222 17.80 1.99 5.79
N ARG A 223 18.56 3.09 5.84
CA ARG A 223 19.91 3.12 6.43
C ARG A 223 19.94 2.64 7.88
N LYS A 224 18.98 3.08 8.70
CA LYS A 224 18.90 2.68 10.12
C LYS A 224 18.59 1.20 10.32
N ASN A 225 18.05 0.53 9.30
CA ASN A 225 17.59 -0.85 9.37
C ASN A 225 18.39 -1.80 8.45
N ARG A 226 19.61 -1.42 8.05
CA ARG A 226 20.48 -2.21 7.16
C ARG A 226 19.80 -2.60 5.85
N ILE A 227 18.99 -1.69 5.31
CA ILE A 227 18.39 -1.82 3.99
C ILE A 227 19.18 -0.96 3.02
N LYS A 228 19.85 -1.58 2.06
CA LYS A 228 20.49 -0.90 0.95
C LYS A 228 19.45 -0.55 -0.11
N PHE A 229 19.37 0.73 -0.47
CA PHE A 229 18.46 1.22 -1.49
C PHE A 229 18.79 0.61 -2.87
N ILE A 230 17.76 0.15 -3.58
CA ILE A 230 17.86 -0.43 -4.93
C ILE A 230 17.24 0.50 -5.96
N SER A 231 15.98 0.90 -5.75
CA SER A 231 15.21 1.64 -6.75
C SER A 231 14.05 2.42 -6.10
N SER A 232 13.47 3.32 -6.88
CA SER A 232 12.20 3.94 -6.55
C SER A 232 11.32 4.14 -7.78
N LYS A 233 10.01 4.27 -7.54
CA LYS A 233 9.03 4.63 -8.57
C LYS A 233 8.11 5.75 -8.07
N PRO A 234 8.07 6.92 -8.72
CA PRO A 234 8.96 7.36 -9.80
C PRO A 234 10.45 7.33 -9.42
N ASP A 235 11.33 7.41 -10.42
CA ASP A 235 12.76 7.32 -10.21
C ASP A 235 13.30 8.55 -9.47
N LEU A 236 14.01 8.31 -8.37
CA LEU A 236 14.67 9.33 -7.56
C LEU A 236 16.03 9.54 -8.21
N GLY A 237 16.11 10.51 -9.12
CA GLY A 237 17.38 10.89 -9.75
C GLY A 237 18.45 11.27 -8.72
N LYS A 238 19.66 11.60 -9.19
CA LYS A 238 20.84 11.83 -8.32
C LYS A 238 20.61 12.90 -7.24
N MET A 239 19.81 13.93 -7.52
CA MET A 239 19.48 15.01 -6.58
C MET A 239 18.06 14.85 -6.04
N LEU A 240 17.94 14.33 -4.81
CA LEU A 240 16.66 13.92 -4.20
C LEU A 240 15.62 15.04 -4.11
N GLU A 241 15.97 16.22 -3.61
CA GLU A 241 15.02 17.34 -3.45
C GLU A 241 14.55 17.89 -4.79
N VAL A 242 15.47 18.04 -5.75
CA VAL A 242 15.15 18.49 -7.12
C VAL A 242 14.27 17.47 -7.83
N SER A 243 14.48 16.17 -7.55
CA SER A 243 13.67 15.08 -8.10
C SER A 243 12.27 15.06 -7.49
N GLU A 244 12.11 15.26 -6.18
CA GLU A 244 10.78 15.34 -5.55
C GLU A 244 9.99 16.56 -6.05
N LEU A 245 10.66 17.70 -6.28
CA LEU A 245 10.06 18.88 -6.91
C LEU A 245 9.66 18.63 -8.38
N SER A 246 10.50 17.94 -9.15
CA SER A 246 10.19 17.63 -10.56
C SER A 246 9.04 16.63 -10.70
N TRP A 247 8.89 15.71 -9.75
CA TRP A 247 7.71 14.83 -9.67
C TRP A 247 6.43 15.66 -9.54
N VAL A 248 6.43 16.64 -8.63
CA VAL A 248 5.30 17.54 -8.37
C VAL A 248 4.90 18.31 -9.62
N LEU A 249 5.87 18.85 -10.36
CA LEU A 249 5.64 19.63 -11.58
C LEU A 249 5.10 18.75 -12.73
N GLY A 250 5.54 17.48 -12.81
CA GLY A 250 5.07 16.52 -13.82
C GLY A 250 3.72 15.85 -13.53
N ARG A 251 2.99 16.23 -12.46
CA ARG A 251 1.80 15.52 -11.93
C ARG A 251 2.04 14.03 -11.63
N ARG A 252 3.29 13.60 -11.48
CA ARG A 252 3.71 12.25 -11.07
C ARG A 252 4.13 12.31 -9.59
N GLY A 253 4.10 11.20 -8.85
CA GLY A 253 4.71 11.18 -7.51
C GLY A 253 3.91 11.70 -6.32
N ALA A 254 2.57 11.83 -6.40
CA ALA A 254 1.73 11.93 -5.19
C ALA A 254 1.80 10.65 -4.31
N PHE A 255 2.23 9.56 -4.92
CA PHE A 255 2.58 8.29 -4.30
C PHE A 255 3.92 7.87 -4.88
N PHE A 256 4.79 7.32 -4.04
CA PHE A 256 6.07 6.80 -4.47
C PHE A 256 6.35 5.45 -3.81
N VAL A 257 7.08 4.61 -4.52
CA VAL A 257 7.57 3.31 -4.06
C VAL A 257 9.07 3.40 -3.89
N MET A 258 9.59 2.76 -2.86
CA MET A 258 11.02 2.53 -2.68
C MET A 258 11.27 1.07 -2.37
N THR A 259 12.25 0.51 -3.07
CA THR A 259 12.73 -0.85 -2.86
C THR A 259 14.14 -0.82 -2.30
N GLY A 260 14.41 -1.70 -1.35
CA GLY A 260 15.75 -1.97 -0.89
C GLY A 260 15.97 -3.46 -0.61
N ILE A 261 17.25 -3.84 -0.51
CA ILE A 261 17.69 -5.17 -0.14
C ILE A 261 18.22 -5.15 1.29
N LYS A 262 17.89 -6.17 2.08
CA LYS A 262 18.42 -6.30 3.45
C LYS A 262 19.84 -6.85 3.40
N GLU A 263 20.78 -6.11 3.98
CA GLU A 263 22.16 -6.55 4.13
C GLU A 263 22.24 -7.60 5.25
N GLY A 264 23.01 -8.66 5.01
CA GLY A 264 23.29 -9.72 6.00
C GLY A 264 24.20 -9.27 7.14
#